data_AF-A0A1E4ABQ1-F1
#
_entry.id   AF-A0A1E4ABQ1-F1
#
_cell.length_a   1.000
_cell.length_b   1.000
_cell.length_c   1.000
_cell.angle_alpha   90.00
_cell.angle_beta   90.00
_cell.angle_gamma   90.00
#
_symmetry.space_group_name_H-M   'P 1'
#
loop_
_entity.id
_entity.type
_entity.pdbx_description
1 polymer ?
#
loop_
_entity_poly.entity_id
_entity_poly.type
_entity_poly.pdbx_seq_one_letter_code
_entity_poly.pdbx_strand_id
1 'polypeptide(L)'
;MKPTSSFLLFRVAFFVVAAFPATSACAQSLPEPEDFRYIGKYKPYLTREIKASTWSIGGETMDRDYTDYQSFKYYLDSLGAKRIRLQGGWAKCEKEKGKYDFAWLDAVIPDAFRRGVAPWVELSYGNPVYEGGGEPKLAGRIPTSEAALEAWDNWVRAIVTRYKNYVTEWEIWNEPDINKENTGAEFGEFYIRTAKVVRSVQPNARLLAIGIAGVPRLEFLRPFMEKLKAENALNLIDVLTYHGYAPNPDTSYPKIEEMRQFVWSYNPKIEFMQGENGAPSTHSSVTIGALRQYDWTELSQAKWDLRRMLGDHGREIATNLFTISDIHYAAGDHMTGINTKGILKTRPDKTIERPKTAYHAARNVFSIFDESMIPQPEKAPETNQPGQSSFAYRHSGSGHPVVTIWNSQDRPAETFTPQHTQIIVQGSFRNPVYVDLVSGKIFEIPKENWKKSGSTCTFSHIPVPDYPVLIADKSVLRISK
;
A
#
# COMPACT_ATOMS: atom_id res chain seq x y z
N MET A 1 -45.82 33.36 66.24
CA MET A 1 -45.54 32.24 65.32
C MET A 1 -44.72 32.78 64.17
N LYS A 2 -43.42 32.49 64.14
CA LYS A 2 -42.48 32.93 63.12
C LYS A 2 -42.07 31.71 62.29
N PRO A 3 -42.01 31.79 60.96
CA PRO A 3 -41.70 30.63 60.11
C PRO A 3 -40.20 30.36 60.11
N THR A 4 -39.85 29.08 60.25
CA THR A 4 -38.51 28.52 60.20
C THR A 4 -38.04 28.33 58.76
N SER A 5 -36.92 28.96 58.40
CA SER A 5 -36.15 28.66 57.18
C SER A 5 -35.42 27.33 57.34
N SER A 6 -35.60 26.43 56.36
CA SER A 6 -34.80 25.21 56.19
C SER A 6 -33.50 25.53 55.45
N PHE A 7 -32.38 25.14 56.05
CA PHE A 7 -31.03 25.21 55.48
C PHE A 7 -30.81 24.09 54.45
N LEU A 8 -30.37 24.46 53.25
CA LEU A 8 -29.96 23.53 52.20
C LEU A 8 -28.48 23.13 52.42
N LEU A 9 -28.22 21.88 52.80
CA LEU A 9 -26.86 21.32 52.83
C LEU A 9 -26.40 20.95 51.42
N PHE A 10 -25.37 21.64 50.92
CA PHE A 10 -24.60 21.20 49.75
C PHE A 10 -23.71 20.00 50.13
N ARG A 11 -23.98 18.82 49.55
CA ARG A 11 -23.05 17.69 49.57
C ARG A 11 -22.09 17.82 48.38
N VAL A 12 -20.82 18.11 48.67
CA VAL A 12 -19.74 18.02 47.70
C VAL A 12 -19.38 16.54 47.53
N ALA A 13 -19.64 15.98 46.35
CA ALA A 13 -19.20 14.64 46.00
C ALA A 13 -17.70 14.68 45.61
N PHE A 14 -16.86 14.07 46.44
CA PHE A 14 -15.48 13.76 46.06
C PHE A 14 -15.49 12.63 45.03
N PHE A 15 -15.17 12.95 43.77
CA PHE A 15 -14.83 11.93 42.78
C PHE A 15 -13.44 11.38 43.10
N VAL A 16 -13.39 10.16 43.63
CA VAL A 16 -12.17 9.36 43.66
C VAL A 16 -11.89 8.91 42.24
N VAL A 17 -10.92 9.56 41.58
CA VAL A 17 -10.39 9.09 40.29
C VAL A 17 -9.58 7.83 40.58
N ALA A 18 -10.15 6.67 40.29
CA ALA A 18 -9.41 5.43 40.23
C ALA A 18 -8.42 5.53 39.05
N ALA A 19 -7.14 5.74 39.36
CA ALA A 19 -6.06 5.65 38.40
C ALA A 19 -5.94 4.19 37.95
N PHE A 20 -6.48 3.87 36.77
CA PHE A 20 -6.14 2.63 36.09
C PHE A 20 -4.67 2.69 35.69
N PRO A 21 -3.87 1.63 35.91
CA PRO A 21 -2.53 1.60 35.36
C PRO A 21 -2.65 1.58 33.85
N ALA A 22 -2.25 2.68 33.22
CA ALA A 22 -1.94 2.68 31.80
C ALA A 22 -0.80 1.67 31.61
N THR A 23 -1.12 0.47 31.15
CA THR A 23 -0.14 -0.40 30.51
C THR A 23 0.24 0.28 29.19
N SER A 24 1.07 1.31 29.30
CA SER A 24 1.90 1.77 28.20
C SER A 24 2.70 0.56 27.77
N ALA A 25 2.27 -0.11 26.71
CA ALA A 25 3.16 -0.95 25.93
C ALA A 25 4.31 -0.03 25.52
N CYS A 26 5.41 -0.11 26.27
CA CYS A 26 6.60 0.69 26.05
C CYS A 26 7.02 0.38 24.61
N ALA A 27 6.84 1.34 23.70
CA ALA A 27 7.27 1.18 22.33
C ALA A 27 8.77 0.83 22.39
N GLN A 28 9.12 -0.40 22.01
CA GLN A 28 10.49 -0.85 22.07
C GLN A 28 11.30 0.07 21.16
N SER A 29 12.15 0.90 21.75
CA SER A 29 12.94 1.87 20.98
C SER A 29 13.89 1.11 20.08
N LEU A 30 13.84 1.39 18.78
CA LEU A 30 14.79 0.86 17.83
C LEU A 30 16.23 1.19 18.27
N PRO A 31 17.18 0.24 18.15
CA PRO A 31 18.57 0.51 18.47
C PRO A 31 19.09 1.62 17.56
N GLU A 32 19.70 2.63 18.18
CA GLU A 32 20.35 3.73 17.46
C GLU A 32 21.74 3.31 17.00
N PRO A 33 22.25 3.86 15.88
CA PRO A 33 23.63 3.64 15.47
C PRO A 33 24.61 4.15 16.52
N GLU A 34 25.53 3.28 16.98
CA GLU A 34 26.60 3.65 17.91
C GLU A 34 27.50 4.73 17.29
N ASP A 35 27.96 5.69 18.10
CA ASP A 35 28.85 6.80 17.73
C ASP A 35 28.33 7.81 16.68
N PHE A 36 27.09 7.64 16.19
CA PHE A 36 26.49 8.58 15.25
C PHE A 36 25.71 9.66 15.99
N ARG A 37 25.97 10.93 15.66
CA ARG A 37 25.33 12.07 16.34
C ARG A 37 23.89 12.28 15.83
N TYR A 38 22.90 12.12 16.70
CA TYR A 38 21.51 12.49 16.40
C TYR A 38 21.36 13.99 16.10
N ILE A 39 20.67 14.34 15.01
CA ILE A 39 20.50 15.74 14.57
C ILE A 39 19.05 16.18 14.34
N GLY A 40 18.09 15.29 14.56
CA GLY A 40 16.66 15.59 14.43
C GLY A 40 15.88 14.45 13.79
N LYS A 41 14.60 14.71 13.51
CA LYS A 41 13.72 13.81 12.74
C LYS A 41 13.39 14.40 11.38
N TYR A 42 13.12 13.52 10.43
CA TYR A 42 12.50 13.90 9.18
C TYR A 42 11.13 14.52 9.44
N LYS A 43 10.83 15.60 8.72
CA LYS A 43 9.53 16.29 8.73
C LYS A 43 8.82 16.02 7.40
N PRO A 44 7.89 15.04 7.37
CA PRO A 44 7.16 14.73 6.15
C PRO A 44 6.30 15.90 5.67
N TYR A 45 6.17 16.01 4.35
CA TYR A 45 5.18 16.82 3.68
C TYR A 45 3.76 16.32 3.99
N LEU A 46 2.80 17.24 3.95
CA LEU A 46 1.39 16.93 3.77
C LEU A 46 1.17 16.42 2.35
N THR A 47 0.12 15.63 2.14
CA THR A 47 -0.21 15.06 0.83
C THR A 47 -0.42 16.11 -0.25
N ARG A 48 -0.93 17.29 0.12
CA ARG A 48 -1.12 18.43 -0.77
C ARG A 48 0.18 19.16 -1.14
N GLU A 49 1.23 19.01 -0.33
CA GLU A 49 2.55 19.58 -0.62
C GLU A 49 3.34 18.68 -1.59
N ILE A 50 2.98 17.40 -1.70
CA ILE A 50 3.57 16.45 -2.65
C ILE A 50 2.88 16.61 -4.01
N LYS A 51 3.67 16.97 -5.03
CA LYS A 51 3.17 17.19 -6.39
C LYS A 51 2.74 15.90 -7.08
N ALA A 52 3.60 14.88 -7.09
CA ALA A 52 3.30 13.56 -7.64
C ALA A 52 4.19 12.49 -7.02
N SER A 53 3.74 11.23 -7.04
CA SER A 53 4.52 10.04 -6.68
C SER A 53 3.83 8.80 -7.24
N THR A 54 4.50 7.65 -7.21
CA THR A 54 3.93 6.35 -7.61
C THR A 54 3.18 5.64 -6.47
N TRP A 55 3.14 6.26 -5.29
CA TRP A 55 2.60 5.67 -4.08
C TRP A 55 1.08 5.66 -4.01
N SER A 56 0.55 4.48 -3.71
CA SER A 56 -0.88 4.26 -3.45
C SER A 56 -1.07 3.69 -2.05
N ILE A 57 -2.22 3.98 -1.44
CA ILE A 57 -2.68 3.37 -0.20
C ILE A 57 -3.97 2.60 -0.46
N GLY A 58 -4.08 1.42 0.14
CA GLY A 58 -5.30 0.64 0.09
C GLY A 58 -6.46 1.30 0.84
N GLY A 59 -7.61 1.39 0.20
CA GLY A 59 -8.91 1.74 0.78
C GLY A 59 -9.97 0.69 0.41
N GLU A 60 -9.55 -0.54 0.21
CA GLU A 60 -10.39 -1.64 -0.28
C GLU A 60 -11.40 -2.10 0.79
N THR A 61 -12.30 -3.00 0.39
CA THR A 61 -13.31 -3.69 1.22
C THR A 61 -14.47 -2.86 1.78
N MET A 62 -14.52 -1.56 1.46
CA MET A 62 -15.67 -0.69 1.80
C MET A 62 -16.95 -1.09 1.07
N ASP A 63 -16.84 -1.77 -0.06
CA ASP A 63 -17.96 -2.36 -0.81
C ASP A 63 -18.71 -3.45 -0.02
N ARG A 64 -18.14 -3.92 1.09
CA ARG A 64 -18.74 -4.89 2.03
C ARG A 64 -18.77 -4.38 3.46
N ASP A 65 -18.56 -3.07 3.65
CA ASP A 65 -18.62 -2.39 4.95
C ASP A 65 -17.60 -2.88 6.00
N TYR A 66 -16.45 -3.45 5.59
CA TYR A 66 -15.44 -3.92 6.56
C TYR A 66 -14.53 -2.81 7.09
N THR A 67 -14.49 -1.67 6.40
CA THR A 67 -13.76 -0.45 6.79
C THR A 67 -14.69 0.76 6.66
N ASP A 68 -14.28 1.91 7.22
CA ASP A 68 -15.06 3.15 7.17
C ASP A 68 -14.20 4.35 6.72
N TYR A 69 -14.47 4.84 5.51
CA TYR A 69 -13.81 6.02 4.95
C TYR A 69 -13.95 7.25 5.84
N GLN A 70 -15.12 7.47 6.44
CA GLN A 70 -15.35 8.69 7.23
C GLN A 70 -14.46 8.74 8.46
N SER A 71 -14.11 7.58 9.01
CA SER A 71 -13.19 7.42 10.12
C SER A 71 -11.73 7.69 9.74
N PHE A 72 -11.27 7.30 8.54
CA PHE A 72 -9.84 7.44 8.19
C PHE A 72 -9.49 8.60 7.25
N LYS A 73 -10.47 9.26 6.59
CA LYS A 73 -10.20 10.23 5.51
C LYS A 73 -9.25 11.37 5.89
N TYR A 74 -9.22 11.82 7.14
CA TYR A 74 -8.32 12.90 7.59
C TYR A 74 -6.86 12.47 7.67
N TYR A 75 -6.58 11.16 7.79
CA TYR A 75 -5.22 10.64 7.75
C TYR A 75 -4.63 10.75 6.33
N LEU A 76 -5.47 10.72 5.29
CA LEU A 76 -5.03 10.93 3.91
C LEU A 76 -4.37 12.30 3.70
N ASP A 77 -4.73 13.32 4.47
CA ASP A 77 -4.18 14.68 4.31
C ASP A 77 -2.69 14.76 4.69
N SER A 78 -2.23 13.86 5.55
CA SER A 78 -0.86 13.86 6.07
C SER A 78 -0.05 12.62 5.72
N LEU A 79 -0.66 11.59 5.14
CA LEU A 79 0.00 10.32 4.83
C LEU A 79 1.03 10.43 3.70
N GLY A 80 0.72 11.20 2.64
CA GLY A 80 1.62 11.42 1.50
C GLY A 80 1.39 10.51 0.28
N ALA A 81 0.52 9.50 0.38
CA ALA A 81 0.10 8.71 -0.77
C ALA A 81 -0.63 9.58 -1.80
N LYS A 82 -0.38 9.37 -3.09
CA LYS A 82 -0.98 10.15 -4.18
C LYS A 82 -2.13 9.43 -4.89
N ARG A 83 -2.32 8.14 -4.59
CA ARG A 83 -3.47 7.34 -5.03
C ARG A 83 -4.11 6.58 -3.88
N ILE A 84 -5.38 6.25 -4.03
CA ILE A 84 -6.10 5.32 -3.15
C ILE A 84 -6.80 4.26 -4.00
N ARG A 85 -6.56 2.98 -3.70
CA ARG A 85 -7.22 1.85 -4.36
C ARG A 85 -8.56 1.56 -3.68
N LEU A 86 -9.65 1.54 -4.44
CA LEU A 86 -11.02 1.38 -3.97
C LEU A 86 -11.73 0.25 -4.73
N GLN A 87 -12.72 -0.40 -4.11
CA GLN A 87 -13.57 -1.39 -4.78
C GLN A 87 -14.95 -0.78 -5.06
N GLY A 88 -15.46 -0.97 -6.27
CA GLY A 88 -16.70 -0.36 -6.76
C GLY A 88 -17.98 -1.02 -6.25
N GLY A 89 -17.94 -2.31 -5.90
CA GLY A 89 -19.02 -3.02 -5.24
C GLY A 89 -20.33 -3.09 -6.01
N TRP A 90 -20.42 -3.92 -7.07
CA TRP A 90 -21.64 -4.02 -7.88
C TRP A 90 -22.90 -4.31 -7.06
N ALA A 91 -22.91 -5.37 -6.25
CA ALA A 91 -24.06 -5.72 -5.41
C ALA A 91 -24.42 -4.65 -4.36
N LYS A 92 -23.44 -3.90 -3.86
CA LYS A 92 -23.70 -2.80 -2.93
C LYS A 92 -24.37 -1.63 -3.63
N CYS A 93 -23.98 -1.37 -4.88
CA CYS A 93 -24.57 -0.34 -5.73
C CYS A 93 -25.94 -0.71 -6.29
N GLU A 94 -26.22 -1.98 -6.53
CA GLU A 94 -27.45 -2.43 -7.19
C GLU A 94 -28.15 -3.54 -6.40
N LYS A 95 -28.99 -3.13 -5.44
CA LYS A 95 -29.79 -4.07 -4.61
C LYS A 95 -31.10 -4.51 -5.26
N GLU A 96 -31.57 -3.74 -6.23
CA GLU A 96 -32.74 -4.02 -7.05
C GLU A 96 -32.33 -3.90 -8.52
N LYS A 97 -32.75 -4.85 -9.37
CA LYS A 97 -32.36 -4.89 -10.79
C LYS A 97 -32.65 -3.54 -11.48
N GLY A 98 -31.63 -2.96 -12.11
CA GLY A 98 -31.65 -1.70 -12.83
C GLY A 98 -31.68 -0.44 -11.96
N LYS A 99 -31.64 -0.56 -10.62
CA LYS A 99 -31.70 0.58 -9.70
C LYS A 99 -30.39 0.74 -8.93
N TYR A 100 -29.67 1.81 -9.24
CA TYR A 100 -28.37 2.10 -8.65
C TYR A 100 -28.45 3.08 -7.47
N ASP A 101 -27.83 2.73 -6.35
CA ASP A 101 -27.52 3.62 -5.23
C ASP A 101 -26.00 3.78 -5.09
N PHE A 102 -25.52 4.95 -5.46
CA PHE A 102 -24.10 5.31 -5.41
C PHE A 102 -23.75 6.22 -4.23
N ALA A 103 -24.68 6.48 -3.30
CA ALA A 103 -24.49 7.49 -2.26
C ALA A 103 -23.23 7.28 -1.42
N TRP A 104 -22.86 6.02 -1.15
CA TRP A 104 -21.65 5.70 -0.40
C TRP A 104 -20.36 6.01 -1.18
N LEU A 105 -20.32 5.75 -2.49
CA LEU A 105 -19.18 6.12 -3.36
C LEU A 105 -19.12 7.63 -3.59
N ASP A 106 -20.27 8.32 -3.62
CA ASP A 106 -20.35 9.79 -3.73
C ASP A 106 -19.71 10.49 -2.53
N ALA A 107 -19.75 9.86 -1.35
CA ALA A 107 -19.11 10.35 -0.15
C ALA A 107 -17.59 10.07 -0.10
N VAL A 108 -17.07 9.19 -0.97
CA VAL A 108 -15.69 8.69 -0.96
C VAL A 108 -14.88 9.24 -2.13
N ILE A 109 -15.28 8.95 -3.37
CA ILE A 109 -14.47 9.20 -4.57
C ILE A 109 -14.17 10.71 -4.75
N PRO A 110 -15.18 11.60 -4.75
CA PRO A 110 -14.92 13.03 -4.89
C PRO A 110 -14.15 13.62 -3.69
N ASP A 111 -14.34 13.11 -2.47
CA ASP A 111 -13.63 13.61 -1.29
C ASP A 111 -12.14 13.23 -1.36
N ALA A 112 -11.82 11.99 -1.68
CA ALA A 112 -10.44 11.53 -1.86
C ALA A 112 -9.71 12.35 -2.95
N PHE A 113 -10.36 12.53 -4.10
CA PHE A 113 -9.82 13.36 -5.19
C PHE A 113 -9.51 14.79 -4.72
N ARG A 114 -10.44 15.44 -4.00
CA ARG A 114 -10.25 16.81 -3.51
C ARG A 114 -9.16 16.94 -2.45
N ARG A 115 -8.83 15.86 -1.73
CA ARG A 115 -7.67 15.79 -0.82
C ARG A 115 -6.34 15.66 -1.55
N GLY A 116 -6.35 15.56 -2.88
CA GLY A 116 -5.17 15.34 -3.70
C GLY A 116 -4.70 13.89 -3.70
N VAL A 117 -5.61 12.94 -3.43
CA VAL A 117 -5.39 11.50 -3.51
C VAL A 117 -6.26 10.94 -4.63
N ALA A 118 -5.67 10.64 -5.77
CA ALA A 118 -6.40 10.20 -6.95
C ALA A 118 -7.04 8.81 -6.71
N PRO A 119 -8.36 8.66 -6.89
CA PRO A 119 -8.99 7.36 -6.76
C PRO A 119 -8.65 6.46 -7.96
N TRP A 120 -8.19 5.26 -7.65
CA TRP A 120 -8.11 4.12 -8.55
C TRP A 120 -9.24 3.16 -8.15
N VAL A 121 -10.18 2.90 -9.05
CA VAL A 121 -11.39 2.12 -8.75
C VAL A 121 -11.38 0.77 -9.46
N GLU A 122 -11.45 -0.29 -8.67
CA GLU A 122 -11.65 -1.66 -9.11
C GLU A 122 -13.14 -1.94 -9.34
N LEU A 123 -13.48 -2.49 -10.50
CA LEU A 123 -14.80 -2.93 -10.88
C LEU A 123 -14.99 -4.39 -10.43
N SER A 124 -15.67 -4.58 -9.30
CA SER A 124 -15.91 -5.86 -8.64
C SER A 124 -17.09 -5.74 -7.65
N TYR A 125 -17.59 -6.79 -7.01
CA TYR A 125 -17.56 -8.19 -7.44
C TYR A 125 -18.88 -8.51 -8.17
N GLY A 126 -19.39 -9.74 -8.05
CA GLY A 126 -20.65 -10.17 -8.63
C GLY A 126 -21.88 -9.60 -7.91
N ASN A 127 -23.06 -9.90 -8.46
CA ASN A 127 -24.35 -9.48 -7.90
C ASN A 127 -25.39 -10.62 -7.94
N PRO A 128 -25.80 -11.16 -6.77
CA PRO A 128 -26.67 -12.33 -6.70
C PRO A 128 -28.13 -12.03 -7.04
N VAL A 129 -28.52 -10.78 -7.24
CA VAL A 129 -29.87 -10.47 -7.74
C VAL A 129 -30.06 -10.95 -9.19
N TYR A 130 -28.97 -11.23 -9.91
CA TYR A 130 -28.95 -11.85 -11.23
C TYR A 130 -28.51 -13.31 -11.13
N GLU A 131 -29.27 -14.21 -11.75
CA GLU A 131 -28.84 -15.59 -11.93
C GLU A 131 -27.55 -15.61 -12.75
N GLY A 132 -26.52 -16.33 -12.29
CA GLY A 132 -25.19 -16.30 -12.91
C GLY A 132 -24.46 -14.97 -12.77
N GLY A 133 -24.87 -14.07 -11.86
CA GLY A 133 -24.21 -12.78 -11.61
C GLY A 133 -22.98 -12.83 -10.69
N GLY A 134 -22.65 -14.00 -10.15
CA GLY A 134 -21.54 -14.17 -9.21
C GLY A 134 -21.86 -13.67 -7.80
N GLU A 135 -20.86 -13.73 -6.91
CA GLU A 135 -21.00 -13.39 -5.50
C GLU A 135 -20.30 -12.07 -5.13
N PRO A 136 -20.83 -11.32 -4.15
CA PRO A 136 -20.27 -10.05 -3.72
C PRO A 136 -19.17 -10.25 -2.66
N LYS A 137 -18.13 -11.04 -2.99
CA LYS A 137 -17.06 -11.41 -2.05
C LYS A 137 -15.75 -11.73 -2.77
N LEU A 138 -14.66 -11.74 -1.98
CA LEU A 138 -13.38 -12.28 -2.44
C LEU A 138 -13.55 -13.70 -2.99
N ALA A 139 -12.87 -13.98 -4.10
CA ALA A 139 -12.98 -15.24 -4.84
C ALA A 139 -14.40 -15.54 -5.37
N GLY A 140 -15.28 -14.54 -5.46
CA GLY A 140 -16.54 -14.66 -6.18
C GLY A 140 -16.31 -14.99 -7.67
N ARG A 141 -17.27 -15.69 -8.28
CA ARG A 141 -17.23 -15.98 -9.72
C ARG A 141 -17.52 -14.71 -10.52
N ILE A 142 -16.92 -14.59 -11.71
CA ILE A 142 -17.34 -13.55 -12.67
C ILE A 142 -18.78 -13.81 -13.15
N PRO A 143 -19.52 -12.79 -13.63
CA PRO A 143 -20.81 -13.00 -14.27
C PRO A 143 -20.70 -13.94 -15.48
N THR A 144 -21.64 -14.89 -15.62
CA THR A 144 -21.62 -15.92 -16.67
C THR A 144 -22.89 -15.99 -17.51
N SER A 145 -24.05 -15.61 -16.97
CA SER A 145 -25.29 -15.59 -17.75
C SER A 145 -25.34 -14.36 -18.65
N GLU A 146 -26.03 -14.46 -19.80
CA GLU A 146 -26.20 -13.34 -20.72
C GLU A 146 -26.85 -12.13 -20.03
N ALA A 147 -27.93 -12.37 -19.26
CA ALA A 147 -28.62 -11.32 -18.51
C ALA A 147 -27.73 -10.67 -17.45
N ALA A 148 -26.88 -11.44 -16.76
CA ALA A 148 -25.94 -10.89 -15.78
C ALA A 148 -24.80 -10.11 -16.44
N LEU A 149 -24.29 -10.57 -17.59
CA LEU A 149 -23.27 -9.87 -18.36
C LEU A 149 -23.79 -8.56 -18.95
N GLU A 150 -25.06 -8.49 -19.36
CA GLU A 150 -25.69 -7.25 -19.77
C GLU A 150 -25.88 -6.29 -18.59
N ALA A 151 -26.36 -6.80 -17.45
CA ALA A 151 -26.50 -6.00 -16.24
C ALA A 151 -25.16 -5.46 -15.71
N TRP A 152 -24.10 -6.27 -15.79
CA TRP A 152 -22.73 -5.86 -15.51
C TRP A 152 -22.30 -4.69 -16.39
N ASP A 153 -22.48 -4.78 -17.72
CA ASP A 153 -22.14 -3.69 -18.65
C ASP A 153 -22.90 -2.40 -18.32
N ASN A 154 -24.17 -2.51 -17.95
CA ASN A 154 -24.99 -1.36 -17.56
C ASN A 154 -24.48 -0.72 -16.27
N TRP A 155 -24.11 -1.52 -15.27
CA TRP A 155 -23.50 -1.01 -14.04
C TRP A 155 -22.15 -0.35 -14.30
N VAL A 156 -21.26 -1.00 -15.08
CA VAL A 156 -19.97 -0.44 -15.48
C VAL A 156 -20.16 0.89 -16.21
N ARG A 157 -21.11 0.97 -17.14
CA ARG A 157 -21.45 2.22 -17.83
C ARG A 157 -21.91 3.29 -16.84
N ALA A 158 -22.75 2.94 -15.88
CA ALA A 158 -23.27 3.87 -14.88
C ALA A 158 -22.17 4.40 -13.95
N ILE A 159 -21.34 3.53 -13.37
CA ILE A 159 -20.27 3.92 -12.44
C ILE A 159 -19.17 4.73 -13.14
N VAL A 160 -18.75 4.34 -14.35
CA VAL A 160 -17.76 5.10 -15.12
C VAL A 160 -18.33 6.46 -15.53
N THR A 161 -19.57 6.51 -16.02
CA THR A 161 -20.22 7.79 -16.38
C THR A 161 -20.27 8.74 -15.20
N ARG A 162 -20.59 8.21 -14.02
CA ARG A 162 -20.72 8.99 -12.79
C ARG A 162 -19.39 9.56 -12.31
N TYR A 163 -18.32 8.78 -12.37
CA TYR A 163 -17.04 9.13 -11.73
C TYR A 163 -15.89 9.48 -12.67
N LYS A 164 -16.06 9.47 -14.00
CA LYS A 164 -15.02 9.79 -14.99
C LYS A 164 -14.28 11.13 -14.82
N ASN A 165 -14.86 12.09 -14.08
CA ASN A 165 -14.20 13.37 -13.77
C ASN A 165 -13.24 13.30 -12.56
N TYR A 166 -13.32 12.23 -11.78
CA TYR A 166 -12.49 11.99 -10.59
C TYR A 166 -11.60 10.76 -10.74
N VAL A 167 -12.03 9.78 -11.55
CA VAL A 167 -11.38 8.50 -11.75
C VAL A 167 -10.92 8.38 -13.19
N THR A 168 -9.63 8.12 -13.38
CA THR A 168 -9.05 7.81 -14.68
C THR A 168 -8.46 6.40 -14.74
N GLU A 169 -8.23 5.77 -13.59
CA GLU A 169 -7.65 4.42 -13.48
C GLU A 169 -8.76 3.44 -13.04
N TRP A 170 -9.11 2.51 -13.93
CA TRP A 170 -10.13 1.49 -13.70
C TRP A 170 -9.49 0.11 -13.74
N GLU A 171 -9.52 -0.61 -12.63
CA GLU A 171 -9.10 -2.01 -12.56
C GLU A 171 -10.30 -2.92 -12.78
N ILE A 172 -10.12 -3.97 -13.57
CA ILE A 172 -11.20 -4.91 -13.87
C ILE A 172 -11.00 -6.16 -13.03
N TRP A 173 -11.92 -6.35 -12.08
CA TRP A 173 -11.96 -7.46 -11.13
C TRP A 173 -10.79 -7.50 -10.13
N ASN A 174 -10.85 -8.46 -9.20
CA ASN A 174 -9.81 -8.75 -8.22
C ASN A 174 -9.57 -10.25 -8.14
N GLU A 175 -8.30 -10.67 -8.26
CA GLU A 175 -7.86 -12.03 -7.98
C GLU A 175 -8.75 -13.11 -8.60
N PRO A 176 -9.09 -13.03 -9.91
CA PRO A 176 -9.96 -14.01 -10.53
C PRO A 176 -9.36 -15.42 -10.50
N ASP A 177 -8.03 -15.55 -10.34
CA ASP A 177 -7.30 -16.81 -10.24
C ASP A 177 -7.56 -17.59 -8.95
N ILE A 178 -8.16 -16.96 -7.92
CA ILE A 178 -8.51 -17.67 -6.68
C ILE A 178 -9.73 -18.56 -6.88
N ASN A 179 -10.71 -18.12 -7.68
CA ASN A 179 -11.87 -18.95 -7.98
C ASN A 179 -11.49 -20.00 -9.04
N LYS A 180 -11.49 -21.27 -8.64
CA LYS A 180 -11.08 -22.40 -9.49
C LYS A 180 -11.95 -22.61 -10.73
N GLU A 181 -13.17 -22.08 -10.71
CA GLU A 181 -14.07 -22.17 -11.86
C GLU A 181 -13.75 -21.10 -12.90
N ASN A 182 -13.04 -20.02 -12.54
CA ASN A 182 -12.61 -19.02 -13.51
C ASN A 182 -11.40 -19.57 -14.28
N THR A 183 -11.51 -19.67 -15.60
CA THR A 183 -10.34 -19.90 -16.44
C THR A 183 -9.76 -18.58 -16.94
N GLY A 184 -8.45 -18.54 -17.23
CA GLY A 184 -7.82 -17.33 -17.78
C GLY A 184 -8.41 -16.92 -19.14
N ALA A 185 -8.85 -17.88 -19.96
CA ALA A 185 -9.47 -17.59 -21.25
C ALA A 185 -10.85 -16.92 -21.07
N GLU A 186 -11.73 -17.48 -20.25
CA GLU A 186 -13.04 -16.87 -19.93
C GLU A 186 -12.88 -15.48 -19.32
N PHE A 187 -11.93 -15.32 -18.40
CA PHE A 187 -11.63 -14.01 -17.85
C PHE A 187 -11.10 -13.04 -18.91
N GLY A 188 -10.33 -13.51 -19.88
CA GLY A 188 -9.90 -12.71 -21.03
C GLY A 188 -11.07 -12.15 -21.82
N GLU A 189 -12.12 -12.94 -22.05
CA GLU A 189 -13.35 -12.47 -22.72
C GLU A 189 -14.08 -11.42 -21.89
N PHE A 190 -14.26 -11.70 -20.60
CA PHE A 190 -14.88 -10.80 -19.64
C PHE A 190 -14.13 -9.47 -19.51
N TYR A 191 -12.80 -9.52 -19.47
CA TYR A 191 -11.94 -8.34 -19.42
C TYR A 191 -12.11 -7.48 -20.67
N ILE A 192 -12.03 -8.07 -21.87
CA ILE A 192 -12.19 -7.36 -23.15
C ILE A 192 -13.57 -6.68 -23.21
N ARG A 193 -14.63 -7.40 -22.83
CA ARG A 193 -16.00 -6.86 -22.76
C ARG A 193 -16.06 -5.63 -21.86
N THR A 194 -15.59 -5.77 -20.62
CA THR A 194 -15.61 -4.69 -19.62
C THR A 194 -14.76 -3.49 -20.04
N ALA A 195 -13.53 -3.73 -20.50
CA ALA A 195 -12.60 -2.71 -20.99
C ALA A 195 -13.19 -1.88 -22.13
N LYS A 196 -13.86 -2.53 -23.10
CA LYS A 196 -14.55 -1.83 -24.19
C LYS A 196 -15.70 -0.96 -23.69
N VAL A 197 -16.47 -1.40 -22.70
CA VAL A 197 -17.51 -0.57 -22.06
C VAL A 197 -16.89 0.66 -21.41
N VAL A 198 -15.84 0.50 -20.61
CA VAL A 198 -15.13 1.62 -19.97
C VAL A 198 -14.64 2.62 -21.01
N ARG A 199 -13.91 2.18 -22.05
CA ARG A 199 -13.40 3.06 -23.12
C ARG A 199 -14.50 3.71 -23.95
N SER A 200 -15.68 3.10 -24.08
CA SER A 200 -16.83 3.72 -24.75
C SER A 200 -17.37 4.95 -24.00
N VAL A 201 -17.20 4.99 -22.68
CA VAL A 201 -17.66 6.09 -21.81
C VAL A 201 -16.54 7.11 -21.56
N GLN A 202 -15.31 6.63 -21.38
CA GLN A 202 -14.13 7.42 -21.09
C GLN A 202 -12.97 6.95 -22.00
N PRO A 203 -12.84 7.50 -23.22
CA PRO A 203 -11.85 7.06 -24.20
C PRO A 203 -10.40 7.12 -23.73
N ASN A 204 -10.08 7.96 -22.74
CA ASN A 204 -8.73 8.14 -22.17
C ASN A 204 -8.52 7.41 -20.83
N ALA A 205 -9.46 6.55 -20.41
CA ALA A 205 -9.32 5.76 -19.18
C ALA A 205 -8.07 4.87 -19.23
N ARG A 206 -7.25 4.84 -18.18
CA ARG A 206 -6.23 3.81 -17.98
C ARG A 206 -6.90 2.55 -17.45
N LEU A 207 -6.68 1.44 -18.13
CA LEU A 207 -7.25 0.13 -17.85
C LEU A 207 -6.22 -0.77 -17.20
N LEU A 208 -6.55 -1.22 -15.99
CA LEU A 208 -5.69 -2.09 -15.19
C LEU A 208 -6.29 -3.50 -15.23
N ALA A 209 -5.47 -4.47 -15.65
CA ALA A 209 -5.71 -5.90 -15.43
C ALA A 209 -4.74 -6.30 -14.32
N ILE A 210 -4.94 -7.25 -13.43
CA ILE A 210 -6.09 -8.11 -13.15
C ILE A 210 -6.23 -8.28 -11.62
N GLY A 211 -5.30 -7.69 -10.86
CA GLY A 211 -5.07 -7.99 -9.45
C GLY A 211 -4.76 -9.47 -9.25
N ILE A 212 -3.80 -10.06 -9.97
CA ILE A 212 -3.53 -11.51 -9.88
C ILE A 212 -3.02 -11.87 -8.47
N ALA A 213 -3.64 -12.85 -7.81
CA ALA A 213 -3.32 -13.17 -6.42
C ALA A 213 -1.92 -13.77 -6.27
N GLY A 214 -1.63 -14.77 -7.12
CA GLY A 214 -0.32 -15.40 -7.12
C GLY A 214 0.65 -14.77 -8.12
N VAL A 215 1.94 -14.91 -7.82
CA VAL A 215 3.01 -14.59 -8.76
C VAL A 215 3.89 -15.84 -8.90
N PRO A 216 4.16 -16.35 -10.14
CA PRO A 216 3.85 -15.72 -11.43
C PRO A 216 2.49 -16.11 -12.06
N ARG A 217 1.81 -17.17 -11.58
CA ARG A 217 0.49 -17.64 -12.08
C ARG A 217 0.38 -17.76 -13.61
N LEU A 218 1.44 -18.23 -14.27
CA LEU A 218 1.50 -18.33 -15.73
C LEU A 218 0.43 -19.26 -16.32
N GLU A 219 -0.04 -20.24 -15.54
CA GLU A 219 -1.13 -21.14 -15.91
C GLU A 219 -2.46 -20.42 -16.13
N PHE A 220 -2.70 -19.31 -15.42
CA PHE A 220 -3.87 -18.46 -15.60
C PHE A 220 -3.59 -17.33 -16.60
N LEU A 221 -2.43 -16.68 -16.48
CA LEU A 221 -2.07 -15.54 -17.34
C LEU A 221 -1.91 -15.93 -18.82
N ARG A 222 -1.41 -17.14 -19.13
CA ARG A 222 -1.22 -17.56 -20.52
C ARG A 222 -2.52 -17.63 -21.32
N PRO A 223 -3.55 -18.38 -20.90
CA PRO A 223 -4.81 -18.39 -21.63
C PRO A 223 -5.49 -16.99 -21.64
N PHE A 224 -5.30 -16.17 -20.61
CA PHE A 224 -5.75 -14.77 -20.61
C PHE A 224 -5.07 -13.95 -21.72
N MET A 225 -3.75 -13.92 -21.77
CA MET A 225 -3.00 -13.15 -22.77
C MET A 225 -3.23 -13.67 -24.19
N GLU A 226 -3.35 -14.99 -24.39
CA GLU A 226 -3.69 -15.57 -25.69
C GLU A 226 -5.10 -15.18 -26.15
N LYS A 227 -6.08 -15.11 -25.24
CA LYS A 227 -7.43 -14.62 -25.58
C LYS A 227 -7.38 -13.16 -26.05
N LEU A 228 -6.68 -12.28 -25.34
CA LEU A 228 -6.53 -10.88 -25.77
C LEU A 228 -5.78 -10.77 -27.10
N LYS A 229 -4.75 -11.58 -27.32
CA LYS A 229 -4.01 -11.60 -28.58
C LYS A 229 -4.89 -12.03 -29.75
N ALA A 230 -5.68 -13.09 -29.58
CA ALA A 230 -6.59 -13.61 -30.61
C ALA A 230 -7.65 -12.58 -31.03
N GLU A 231 -8.10 -11.74 -30.10
CA GLU A 231 -9.09 -10.68 -30.33
C GLU A 231 -8.45 -9.32 -30.71
N ASN A 232 -7.14 -9.28 -30.95
CA ASN A 232 -6.36 -8.05 -31.20
C ASN A 232 -6.61 -6.95 -30.14
N ALA A 233 -6.64 -7.35 -28.87
CA ALA A 233 -7.09 -6.54 -27.74
C ALA A 233 -6.00 -6.33 -26.67
N LEU A 234 -4.74 -6.71 -26.94
CA LEU A 234 -3.61 -6.52 -26.01
C LEU A 234 -3.36 -5.04 -25.65
N ASN A 235 -3.83 -4.11 -26.47
CA ASN A 235 -3.78 -2.66 -26.22
C ASN A 235 -4.82 -2.18 -25.20
N LEU A 236 -5.73 -3.04 -24.74
CA LEU A 236 -6.68 -2.72 -23.67
C LEU A 236 -6.07 -2.86 -22.27
N ILE A 237 -4.85 -3.39 -22.15
CA ILE A 237 -4.11 -3.42 -20.87
C ILE A 237 -3.10 -2.27 -20.88
N ASP A 238 -3.33 -1.27 -20.04
CA ASP A 238 -2.34 -0.21 -19.80
C ASP A 238 -1.37 -0.63 -18.68
N VAL A 239 -1.89 -1.26 -17.62
CA VAL A 239 -1.09 -1.74 -16.47
C VAL A 239 -1.50 -3.17 -16.09
N LEU A 240 -0.51 -4.00 -15.75
CA LEU A 240 -0.72 -5.27 -15.07
C LEU A 240 -0.45 -5.17 -13.56
N THR A 241 -1.45 -5.48 -12.74
CA THR A 241 -1.45 -5.46 -11.28
C THR A 241 -1.38 -6.88 -10.69
N TYR A 242 -0.69 -7.02 -9.55
CA TYR A 242 -0.47 -8.31 -8.88
C TYR A 242 -0.30 -8.20 -7.36
N HIS A 243 -0.62 -9.26 -6.61
CA HIS A 243 -0.69 -9.28 -5.13
C HIS A 243 0.25 -10.33 -4.49
N GLY A 244 1.52 -10.34 -4.90
CA GLY A 244 2.49 -11.37 -4.49
C GLY A 244 2.91 -11.34 -3.02
N TYR A 245 2.08 -11.88 -2.12
CA TYR A 245 2.37 -11.99 -0.68
C TYR A 245 3.45 -13.04 -0.40
N ALA A 246 4.49 -12.62 0.32
CA ALA A 246 5.53 -13.50 0.86
C ALA A 246 5.92 -13.06 2.28
N PRO A 247 6.23 -14.00 3.21
CA PRO A 247 6.68 -13.65 4.56
C PRO A 247 7.95 -12.80 4.55
N ASN A 248 8.91 -13.11 3.67
CA ASN A 248 10.00 -12.21 3.32
C ASN A 248 9.66 -11.55 1.97
N PRO A 249 9.36 -10.23 1.92
CA PRO A 249 8.92 -9.58 0.69
C PRO A 249 10.01 -9.61 -0.38
N ASP A 250 11.28 -9.66 0.01
CA ASP A 250 12.45 -9.65 -0.87
C ASP A 250 12.54 -10.92 -1.76
N THR A 251 11.89 -12.01 -1.35
CA THR A 251 11.90 -13.28 -2.10
C THR A 251 10.91 -13.31 -3.26
N SER A 252 10.08 -12.28 -3.42
CA SER A 252 9.03 -12.22 -4.45
C SER A 252 9.58 -11.89 -5.84
N TYR A 253 10.69 -11.15 -5.92
CA TYR A 253 11.15 -10.52 -7.17
C TYR A 253 11.51 -11.47 -8.30
N PRO A 254 12.15 -12.65 -8.08
CA PRO A 254 12.43 -13.58 -9.18
C PRO A 254 11.17 -14.00 -9.95
N LYS A 255 10.08 -14.29 -9.22
CA LYS A 255 8.79 -14.66 -9.83
C LYS A 255 8.06 -13.46 -10.43
N ILE A 256 8.21 -12.27 -9.84
CA ILE A 256 7.67 -11.03 -10.43
C ILE A 256 8.35 -10.77 -11.78
N GLU A 257 9.66 -10.94 -11.86
CA GLU A 257 10.42 -10.73 -13.10
C GLU A 257 10.09 -11.79 -14.16
N GLU A 258 9.92 -13.06 -13.76
CA GLU A 258 9.40 -14.11 -14.64
C GLU A 258 8.04 -13.72 -15.25
N MET A 259 7.12 -13.21 -14.42
CA MET A 259 5.82 -12.72 -14.87
C MET A 259 5.93 -11.49 -15.79
N ARG A 260 6.83 -10.54 -15.50
CA ARG A 260 7.10 -9.37 -16.36
C ARG A 260 7.57 -9.77 -17.73
N GLN A 261 8.59 -10.63 -17.79
CA GLN A 261 9.13 -11.15 -19.04
C GLN A 261 8.07 -11.91 -19.84
N PHE A 262 7.24 -12.70 -19.16
CA PHE A 262 6.12 -13.39 -19.80
C PHE A 262 5.14 -12.40 -20.44
N VAL A 263 4.63 -11.42 -19.70
CA VAL A 263 3.65 -10.44 -20.22
C VAL A 263 4.25 -9.56 -21.32
N TRP A 264 5.49 -9.11 -21.14
CA TRP A 264 6.19 -8.28 -22.13
C TRP A 264 6.53 -9.03 -23.42
N SER A 265 6.57 -10.37 -23.40
CA SER A 265 6.64 -11.16 -24.63
C SER A 265 5.40 -10.99 -25.53
N TYR A 266 4.26 -10.59 -24.97
CA TYR A 266 3.05 -10.22 -25.71
C TYR A 266 2.99 -8.74 -26.04
N ASN A 267 3.28 -7.87 -25.07
CA ASN A 267 3.29 -6.43 -25.26
C ASN A 267 4.26 -5.74 -24.27
N PRO A 268 5.44 -5.26 -24.71
CA PRO A 268 6.43 -4.64 -23.83
C PRO A 268 6.01 -3.25 -23.30
N LYS A 269 4.89 -2.69 -23.77
CA LYS A 269 4.37 -1.41 -23.30
C LYS A 269 3.49 -1.52 -22.05
N ILE A 270 3.10 -2.74 -21.65
CA ILE A 270 2.29 -2.95 -20.45
C ILE A 270 3.11 -2.56 -19.22
N GLU A 271 2.63 -1.57 -18.46
CA GLU A 271 3.26 -1.17 -17.20
C GLU A 271 2.96 -2.21 -16.11
N PHE A 272 3.71 -2.20 -15.00
CA PHE A 272 3.49 -3.08 -13.85
C PHE A 272 3.27 -2.29 -12.57
N MET A 273 2.35 -2.78 -11.74
CA MET A 273 2.07 -2.20 -10.42
C MET A 273 1.81 -3.32 -9.41
N GLN A 274 2.40 -3.22 -8.23
CA GLN A 274 1.98 -4.05 -7.10
C GLN A 274 0.63 -3.49 -6.59
N GLY A 275 -0.42 -4.31 -6.63
CA GLY A 275 -1.80 -3.85 -6.44
C GLY A 275 -2.37 -4.02 -5.03
N GLU A 276 -1.91 -5.01 -4.27
CA GLU A 276 -2.26 -5.21 -2.86
C GLU A 276 -1.18 -6.06 -2.14
N ASN A 277 -0.53 -5.51 -1.10
CA ASN A 277 0.50 -6.19 -0.30
C ASN A 277 0.74 -5.42 1.01
N GLY A 278 0.97 -6.17 2.09
CA GLY A 278 1.16 -5.64 3.44
C GLY A 278 1.35 -6.77 4.45
N ALA A 279 1.93 -6.47 5.60
CA ALA A 279 2.08 -7.43 6.69
C ALA A 279 1.05 -7.21 7.81
N PRO A 280 0.54 -8.26 8.47
CA PRO A 280 -0.23 -8.10 9.70
C PRO A 280 0.58 -7.42 10.81
N SER A 281 -0.09 -6.91 11.84
CA SER A 281 0.55 -6.19 12.95
C SER A 281 0.38 -6.88 14.31
N THR A 282 -0.13 -8.10 14.34
CA THR A 282 -0.45 -8.85 15.57
C THR A 282 -0.04 -10.30 15.48
N HIS A 283 0.03 -10.98 16.63
CA HIS A 283 0.27 -12.42 16.75
C HIS A 283 -0.68 -13.24 15.86
N SER A 284 -0.21 -14.41 15.42
CA SER A 284 -0.94 -15.32 14.51
C SER A 284 -2.31 -15.77 15.01
N SER A 285 -2.53 -15.71 16.33
CA SER A 285 -3.80 -16.02 16.99
C SER A 285 -4.87 -14.93 16.86
N VAL A 286 -4.51 -13.73 16.40
CA VAL A 286 -5.42 -12.56 16.33
C VAL A 286 -5.78 -12.21 14.89
N THR A 287 -4.78 -12.13 14.01
CA THR A 287 -5.00 -11.67 12.63
C THR A 287 -5.54 -12.76 11.73
N ILE A 288 -6.31 -12.35 10.71
CA ILE A 288 -6.71 -13.22 9.60
C ILE A 288 -6.11 -12.76 8.26
N GLY A 289 -6.43 -13.49 7.19
CA GLY A 289 -5.98 -13.19 5.82
C GLY A 289 -4.56 -13.67 5.50
N ALA A 290 -4.00 -13.12 4.41
CA ALA A 290 -2.65 -13.47 3.96
C ALA A 290 -1.61 -13.25 5.07
N LEU A 291 -0.60 -14.13 5.15
CA LEU A 291 0.49 -14.11 6.14
C LEU A 291 0.07 -14.33 7.61
N ARG A 292 -1.18 -14.72 7.89
CA ARG A 292 -1.67 -14.93 9.27
C ARG A 292 -0.96 -16.03 10.05
N GLN A 293 -0.31 -16.97 9.38
CA GLN A 293 0.35 -18.12 10.00
C GLN A 293 1.64 -17.78 10.76
N TYR A 294 2.06 -16.51 10.73
CA TYR A 294 3.25 -16.05 11.43
C TYR A 294 2.90 -15.03 12.50
N ASP A 295 3.73 -14.93 13.52
CA ASP A 295 3.61 -13.88 14.53
C ASP A 295 4.17 -12.57 14.00
N TRP A 296 3.36 -11.52 14.15
CA TRP A 296 3.70 -10.16 13.76
C TRP A 296 3.52 -9.21 14.93
N THR A 297 4.13 -8.05 14.77
CA THR A 297 4.09 -6.91 15.68
C THR A 297 3.93 -5.65 14.84
N GLU A 298 3.61 -4.50 15.44
CA GLU A 298 3.61 -3.24 14.70
C GLU A 298 4.99 -2.89 14.14
N LEU A 299 6.07 -3.35 14.78
CA LEU A 299 7.42 -3.12 14.28
C LEU A 299 7.73 -4.01 13.07
N SER A 300 7.51 -5.32 13.15
CA SER A 300 7.75 -6.22 12.02
C SER A 300 6.84 -5.91 10.83
N GLN A 301 5.61 -5.43 11.07
CA GLN A 301 4.76 -4.82 10.03
C GLN A 301 5.47 -3.66 9.33
N ALA A 302 5.88 -2.63 10.09
CA ALA A 302 6.51 -1.44 9.53
C ALA A 302 7.78 -1.79 8.73
N LYS A 303 8.62 -2.67 9.26
CA LYS A 303 9.82 -3.16 8.56
C LYS A 303 9.47 -3.84 7.24
N TRP A 304 8.49 -4.75 7.26
CA TRP A 304 8.05 -5.48 6.07
C TRP A 304 7.50 -4.52 5.01
N ASP A 305 6.63 -3.59 5.41
CA ASP A 305 5.99 -2.62 4.53
C ASP A 305 7.06 -1.76 3.83
N LEU A 306 8.03 -1.24 4.59
CA LEU A 306 9.12 -0.45 4.02
C LEU A 306 9.98 -1.23 3.03
N ARG A 307 10.35 -2.49 3.35
CA ARG A 307 11.14 -3.33 2.43
C ARG A 307 10.39 -3.58 1.13
N ARG A 308 9.07 -3.83 1.21
CA ARG A 308 8.25 -4.03 0.03
C ARG A 308 8.18 -2.75 -0.81
N MET A 309 7.82 -1.63 -0.18
CA MET A 309 7.69 -0.32 -0.85
C MET A 309 8.98 0.08 -1.57
N LEU A 310 10.12 0.02 -0.89
CA LEU A 310 11.39 0.47 -1.47
C LEU A 310 12.01 -0.54 -2.42
N GLY A 311 11.74 -1.83 -2.25
CA GLY A 311 12.17 -2.84 -3.22
C GLY A 311 11.39 -2.78 -4.53
N ASP A 312 10.10 -2.44 -4.50
CA ASP A 312 9.30 -2.16 -5.69
C ASP A 312 9.76 -0.84 -6.35
N HIS A 313 9.86 0.25 -5.58
CA HIS A 313 10.24 1.57 -6.11
C HIS A 313 11.66 1.59 -6.70
N GLY A 314 12.61 0.91 -6.06
CA GLY A 314 13.97 0.75 -6.60
C GLY A 314 14.04 -0.08 -7.88
N ARG A 315 12.97 -0.81 -8.23
CA ARG A 315 12.79 -1.56 -9.48
C ARG A 315 11.79 -0.89 -10.44
N GLU A 316 11.45 0.37 -10.16
CA GLU A 316 10.53 1.18 -10.96
C GLU A 316 9.11 0.58 -11.03
N ILE A 317 8.70 -0.12 -9.98
CA ILE A 317 7.37 -0.67 -9.82
C ILE A 317 6.57 0.24 -8.89
N ALA A 318 5.38 0.65 -9.32
CA ALA A 318 4.46 1.38 -8.44
C ALA A 318 3.86 0.45 -7.38
N THR A 319 3.65 0.95 -6.17
CA THR A 319 3.22 0.16 -5.00
C THR A 319 1.90 0.68 -4.44
N ASN A 320 0.99 -0.24 -4.11
CA ASN A 320 -0.16 -0.01 -3.26
C ASN A 320 0.01 -0.73 -1.93
N LEU A 321 0.23 0.06 -0.87
CA LEU A 321 0.35 -0.45 0.48
C LEU A 321 -1.03 -0.87 1.00
N PHE A 322 -1.22 -2.17 1.22
CA PHE A 322 -2.44 -2.73 1.75
C PHE A 322 -2.35 -2.85 3.27
N THR A 323 -3.07 -2.07 4.06
CA THR A 323 -4.13 -1.11 3.70
C THR A 323 -4.17 0.04 4.71
N ILE A 324 -5.01 1.06 4.50
CA ILE A 324 -5.04 2.23 5.39
C ILE A 324 -5.49 1.92 6.82
N SER A 325 -6.47 1.04 7.01
CA SER A 325 -7.06 0.74 8.33
C SER A 325 -7.31 -0.75 8.50
N ASP A 326 -7.29 -1.23 9.74
CA ASP A 326 -7.63 -2.62 10.03
C ASP A 326 -9.04 -2.96 9.53
N ILE A 327 -9.19 -4.19 9.01
CA ILE A 327 -10.39 -4.63 8.30
C ILE A 327 -11.16 -5.60 9.20
N HIS A 328 -12.46 -5.34 9.41
CA HIS A 328 -13.35 -6.16 10.23
C HIS A 328 -14.24 -7.03 9.35
N TYR A 329 -13.91 -8.31 9.25
CA TYR A 329 -14.72 -9.29 8.53
C TYR A 329 -15.84 -9.84 9.42
N ALA A 330 -17.03 -9.96 8.86
CA ALA A 330 -18.22 -10.41 9.55
C ALA A 330 -18.40 -11.93 9.45
N ALA A 331 -19.40 -12.45 10.17
CA ALA A 331 -19.85 -13.83 10.00
C ALA A 331 -20.56 -13.99 8.64
N GLY A 332 -20.27 -15.08 7.91
CA GLY A 332 -20.81 -15.35 6.57
C GLY A 332 -19.88 -14.93 5.43
N ASP A 333 -18.79 -14.23 5.74
CA ASP A 333 -17.71 -13.98 4.79
C ASP A 333 -16.82 -15.22 4.59
N HIS A 334 -15.92 -15.16 3.61
CA HIS A 334 -14.92 -16.22 3.37
C HIS A 334 -13.91 -16.39 4.52
N MET A 335 -13.85 -15.41 5.44
CA MET A 335 -13.14 -15.47 6.72
C MET A 335 -13.83 -14.53 7.73
N THR A 336 -13.67 -14.75 9.03
CA THR A 336 -14.26 -13.90 10.08
C THR A 336 -13.19 -13.48 11.08
N GLY A 337 -13.23 -12.22 11.54
CA GLY A 337 -12.24 -11.64 12.46
C GLY A 337 -11.60 -10.36 11.90
N ILE A 338 -10.46 -9.98 12.46
CA ILE A 338 -9.78 -8.71 12.10
C ILE A 338 -8.52 -9.02 11.30
N ASN A 339 -8.40 -8.44 10.11
CA ASN A 339 -7.14 -8.45 9.34
C ASN A 339 -6.34 -7.22 9.77
N THR A 340 -5.24 -7.44 10.49
CA THR A 340 -4.50 -6.36 11.18
C THR A 340 -3.41 -5.71 10.30
N LYS A 341 -3.55 -5.79 8.97
CA LYS A 341 -2.65 -5.16 7.99
C LYS A 341 -2.80 -3.65 7.89
N GLY A 342 -3.85 -3.08 8.49
CA GLY A 342 -4.05 -1.64 8.50
C GLY A 342 -2.86 -0.91 9.10
N ILE A 343 -2.45 0.20 8.49
CA ILE A 343 -1.47 1.11 9.13
C ILE A 343 -2.12 1.98 10.23
N LEU A 344 -3.45 2.02 10.27
CA LEU A 344 -4.25 2.58 11.36
C LEU A 344 -4.95 1.46 12.13
N LYS A 345 -4.83 1.49 13.46
CA LYS A 345 -5.56 0.58 14.34
C LYS A 345 -7.00 1.06 14.49
N THR A 346 -7.96 0.15 14.37
CA THR A 346 -9.38 0.44 14.50
C THR A 346 -10.01 -0.18 15.74
N ARG A 347 -11.08 0.41 16.23
CA ARG A 347 -12.02 -0.18 17.20
C ARG A 347 -12.98 -1.16 16.50
N PRO A 348 -13.73 -1.99 17.25
CA PRO A 348 -14.75 -2.89 16.68
C PRO A 348 -15.84 -2.19 15.85
N ASP A 349 -16.12 -0.91 16.11
CA ASP A 349 -17.05 -0.09 15.33
C ASP A 349 -16.42 0.53 14.06
N LYS A 350 -15.19 0.12 13.72
CA LYS A 350 -14.36 0.58 12.59
C LYS A 350 -13.83 2.02 12.72
N THR A 351 -14.12 2.71 13.82
CA THR A 351 -13.50 4.02 14.08
C THR A 351 -12.00 3.88 14.36
N ILE A 352 -11.21 4.88 13.99
CA ILE A 352 -9.76 4.84 14.20
C ILE A 352 -9.43 5.04 15.68
N GLU A 353 -8.72 4.08 16.27
CA GLU A 353 -8.20 4.17 17.63
C GLU A 353 -6.92 5.03 17.66
N ARG A 354 -5.96 4.70 16.78
CA ARG A 354 -4.68 5.41 16.63
C ARG A 354 -3.91 4.99 15.37
N PRO A 355 -2.97 5.80 14.89
CA PRO A 355 -1.91 5.34 14.00
C PRO A 355 -1.06 4.22 14.62
N LYS A 356 -0.57 3.31 13.78
CA LYS A 356 0.46 2.31 14.12
C LYS A 356 1.85 2.81 13.74
N THR A 357 2.89 2.09 14.16
CA THR A 357 4.27 2.34 13.71
C THR A 357 4.38 2.40 12.18
N ALA A 358 3.69 1.50 11.48
CA ALA A 358 3.66 1.46 10.01
C ALA A 358 3.13 2.75 9.37
N TYR A 359 2.18 3.46 10.00
CA TYR A 359 1.69 4.75 9.48
C TYR A 359 2.81 5.79 9.43
N HIS A 360 3.58 5.91 10.51
CA HIS A 360 4.67 6.88 10.59
C HIS A 360 5.82 6.51 9.64
N ALA A 361 6.16 5.22 9.54
CA ALA A 361 7.16 4.70 8.63
C ALA A 361 6.78 4.94 7.16
N ALA A 362 5.58 4.54 6.76
CA ALA A 362 5.06 4.76 5.41
C ALA A 362 5.00 6.25 5.05
N ARG A 363 4.57 7.10 5.99
CA ARG A 363 4.56 8.56 5.80
C ARG A 363 5.95 9.15 5.54
N ASN A 364 7.00 8.65 6.19
CA ASN A 364 8.37 9.06 5.89
C ASN A 364 8.73 8.72 4.44
N VAL A 365 8.49 7.47 4.02
CA VAL A 365 8.85 7.01 2.67
C VAL A 365 8.00 7.68 1.59
N PHE A 366 6.68 7.78 1.76
CA PHE A 366 5.79 8.46 0.82
C PHE A 366 6.21 9.91 0.56
N SER A 367 6.73 10.58 1.59
CA SER A 367 7.17 11.97 1.51
C SER A 367 8.61 12.15 1.03
N ILE A 368 9.52 11.22 1.34
CA ILE A 368 10.92 11.30 0.86
C ILE A 368 10.98 10.94 -0.62
N PHE A 369 10.25 9.90 -1.03
CA PHE A 369 10.32 9.31 -2.37
C PHE A 369 9.16 9.79 -3.24
N ASP A 370 9.03 11.11 -3.40
CA ASP A 370 8.11 11.69 -4.38
C ASP A 370 8.74 11.75 -5.78
N GLU A 371 8.12 12.49 -6.70
CA GLU A 371 8.64 12.71 -8.07
C GLU A 371 10.08 13.25 -8.13
N SER A 372 10.62 13.79 -7.04
CA SER A 372 12.00 14.26 -6.97
C SER A 372 13.02 13.13 -6.80
N MET A 373 12.62 11.94 -6.34
CA MET A 373 13.52 10.80 -6.16
C MET A 373 13.49 9.87 -7.37
N ILE A 374 14.47 10.06 -8.25
CA ILE A 374 14.55 9.29 -9.51
C ILE A 374 15.38 8.03 -9.26
N PRO A 375 14.83 6.80 -9.40
CA PRO A 375 15.60 5.56 -9.32
C PRO A 375 16.75 5.51 -10.34
N GLN A 376 17.85 4.85 -9.96
CA GLN A 376 19.04 4.65 -10.79
C GLN A 376 19.47 3.17 -10.68
N PRO A 377 18.69 2.22 -11.23
CA PRO A 377 18.96 0.79 -11.09
C PRO A 377 20.36 0.38 -11.61
N GLU A 378 20.90 1.12 -12.58
CA GLU A 378 22.24 0.93 -13.14
C GLU A 378 23.39 1.38 -12.21
N LYS A 379 23.07 2.04 -11.08
CA LYS A 379 24.02 2.56 -10.10
C LYS A 379 23.82 1.97 -8.71
N ALA A 380 23.30 0.74 -8.63
CA ALA A 380 23.10 0.05 -7.37
C ALA A 380 24.39 0.08 -6.52
N PRO A 381 24.32 0.40 -5.21
CA PRO A 381 25.49 0.45 -4.34
C PRO A 381 26.13 -0.93 -4.17
N GLU A 382 27.46 -0.97 -4.19
CA GLU A 382 28.22 -2.18 -3.88
C GLU A 382 28.37 -2.30 -2.35
N THR A 383 28.20 -3.51 -1.82
CA THR A 383 28.31 -3.79 -0.39
C THR A 383 29.26 -4.96 -0.15
N ASN A 384 29.92 -4.99 1.00
CA ASN A 384 30.83 -6.08 1.38
C ASN A 384 30.15 -7.19 2.20
N GLN A 385 28.82 -7.13 2.36
CA GLN A 385 28.04 -8.08 3.15
C GLN A 385 27.04 -8.82 2.24
N PRO A 386 26.87 -10.14 2.40
CA PRO A 386 25.89 -10.89 1.62
C PRO A 386 24.46 -10.60 2.07
N GLY A 387 23.50 -10.88 1.20
CA GLY A 387 22.08 -10.89 1.58
C GLY A 387 21.52 -9.51 1.89
N GLN A 388 22.03 -8.48 1.23
CA GLN A 388 21.52 -7.12 1.33
C GLN A 388 20.82 -6.70 0.04
N SER A 389 19.76 -5.92 0.20
CA SER A 389 19.12 -5.20 -0.91
C SER A 389 19.52 -3.74 -0.82
N SER A 390 19.98 -3.17 -1.93
CA SER A 390 20.42 -1.78 -2.02
C SER A 390 19.90 -1.14 -3.31
N PHE A 391 19.51 0.13 -3.20
CA PHE A 391 19.00 0.91 -4.34
C PHE A 391 19.60 2.30 -4.32
N ALA A 392 19.92 2.82 -5.49
CA ALA A 392 20.39 4.18 -5.68
C ALA A 392 19.31 5.03 -6.35
N TYR A 393 19.28 6.29 -5.96
CA TYR A 393 18.40 7.31 -6.47
C TYR A 393 19.20 8.59 -6.71
N ARG A 394 18.67 9.45 -7.57
CA ARG A 394 19.14 10.83 -7.74
C ARG A 394 18.01 11.77 -7.36
N HIS A 395 18.28 12.66 -6.40
CA HIS A 395 17.35 13.75 -6.10
C HIS A 395 17.40 14.78 -7.23
N SER A 396 16.27 15.02 -7.90
CA SER A 396 16.19 15.83 -9.12
C SER A 396 16.55 17.30 -8.90
N GLY A 397 16.24 17.85 -7.72
CA GLY A 397 16.49 19.26 -7.40
C GLY A 397 17.97 19.58 -7.09
N SER A 398 18.68 18.67 -6.42
CA SER A 398 20.08 18.91 -5.99
C SER A 398 21.11 18.12 -6.80
N GLY A 399 20.68 17.08 -7.52
CA GLY A 399 21.56 16.14 -8.20
C GLY A 399 22.31 15.19 -7.26
N HIS A 400 22.11 15.28 -5.95
CA HIS A 400 22.80 14.42 -4.98
C HIS A 400 22.29 12.97 -5.06
N PRO A 401 23.20 11.99 -4.91
CA PRO A 401 22.82 10.60 -4.75
C PRO A 401 22.08 10.40 -3.42
N VAL A 402 21.12 9.48 -3.44
CA VAL A 402 20.42 8.97 -2.26
C VAL A 402 20.43 7.46 -2.37
N VAL A 403 20.66 6.77 -1.25
CA VAL A 403 20.77 5.32 -1.22
C VAL A 403 19.86 4.76 -0.14
N THR A 404 19.17 3.66 -0.45
CA THR A 404 18.51 2.82 0.56
C THR A 404 19.18 1.46 0.64
N ILE A 405 19.29 0.90 1.83
CA ILE A 405 19.90 -0.41 2.06
C ILE A 405 19.26 -1.13 3.25
N TRP A 406 19.17 -2.47 3.20
CA TRP A 406 18.75 -3.33 4.32
C TRP A 406 19.28 -4.76 4.15
N ASN A 407 19.32 -5.51 5.24
CA ASN A 407 19.45 -6.97 5.19
C ASN A 407 18.11 -7.58 4.72
N SER A 408 18.17 -8.37 3.65
CA SER A 408 17.03 -8.96 2.96
C SER A 408 16.97 -10.49 3.06
N GLN A 409 17.78 -11.11 3.93
CA GLN A 409 17.89 -12.58 4.00
C GLN A 409 16.62 -13.23 4.53
N ASP A 410 16.11 -12.70 5.64
CA ASP A 410 15.00 -13.30 6.38
C ASP A 410 13.81 -12.36 6.50
N ARG A 411 12.67 -12.93 6.90
CA ARG A 411 11.48 -12.17 7.32
C ARG A 411 11.88 -11.16 8.41
N PRO A 412 11.44 -9.90 8.32
CA PRO A 412 11.74 -8.91 9.35
C PRO A 412 11.36 -9.42 10.75
N ALA A 413 12.32 -9.35 11.65
CA ALA A 413 12.18 -9.81 13.02
C ALA A 413 11.86 -8.65 13.97
N GLU A 414 11.39 -8.96 15.18
CA GLU A 414 11.21 -7.95 16.22
C GLU A 414 12.56 -7.33 16.62
N THR A 415 13.55 -8.19 16.81
CA THR A 415 14.93 -7.81 17.13
C THR A 415 15.88 -8.27 16.03
N PHE A 416 16.87 -7.44 15.72
CA PHE A 416 17.91 -7.75 14.75
C PHE A 416 19.18 -6.99 15.10
N THR A 417 20.33 -7.67 15.01
CA THR A 417 21.64 -7.05 15.19
C THR A 417 22.12 -6.49 13.84
N PRO A 418 22.26 -5.16 13.68
CA PRO A 418 22.68 -4.59 12.41
C PRO A 418 24.03 -5.12 11.91
N GLN A 419 24.14 -5.31 10.60
CA GLN A 419 25.38 -5.68 9.94
C GLN A 419 26.21 -4.43 9.64
N HIS A 420 27.41 -4.33 10.21
CA HIS A 420 28.34 -3.26 9.86
C HIS A 420 28.88 -3.47 8.44
N THR A 421 28.56 -2.52 7.56
CA THR A 421 28.69 -2.66 6.13
C THR A 421 29.57 -1.54 5.56
N GLN A 422 30.48 -1.91 4.66
CA GLN A 422 31.11 -0.99 3.74
C GLN A 422 30.23 -0.85 2.50
N ILE A 423 29.91 0.39 2.12
CA ILE A 423 29.03 0.70 1.00
C ILE A 423 29.77 1.63 0.04
N ILE A 424 29.87 1.24 -1.22
CA ILE A 424 30.46 2.07 -2.29
C ILE A 424 29.32 2.62 -3.14
N VAL A 425 29.26 3.94 -3.23
CA VAL A 425 28.19 4.68 -3.92
C VAL A 425 28.80 5.54 -5.02
N GLN A 426 28.20 5.52 -6.22
CA GLN A 426 28.55 6.46 -7.28
C GLN A 426 27.99 7.85 -6.99
N GLY A 427 28.80 8.89 -7.18
CA GLY A 427 28.45 10.28 -6.92
C GLY A 427 29.16 10.85 -5.70
N SER A 428 28.67 12.00 -5.21
CA SER A 428 29.30 12.70 -4.10
C SER A 428 28.32 13.31 -3.13
N PHE A 429 28.68 13.23 -1.85
CA PHE A 429 27.97 13.80 -0.71
C PHE A 429 28.81 14.95 -0.12
N ARG A 430 28.15 15.99 0.37
CA ARG A 430 28.78 17.09 1.11
C ARG A 430 28.68 16.84 2.61
N ASN A 431 27.46 16.58 3.08
CA ASN A 431 27.14 16.30 4.49
C ASN A 431 26.25 15.05 4.55
N PRO A 432 26.82 13.84 4.38
CA PRO A 432 26.01 12.64 4.38
C PRO A 432 25.44 12.36 5.77
N VAL A 433 24.19 11.92 5.80
CA VAL A 433 23.45 11.55 7.00
C VAL A 433 22.86 10.15 6.83
N TYR A 434 22.73 9.46 7.94
CA TYR A 434 22.04 8.19 8.07
C TYR A 434 20.62 8.43 8.59
N VAL A 435 19.62 7.82 7.96
CA VAL A 435 18.22 7.95 8.34
C VAL A 435 17.64 6.57 8.59
N ASP A 436 17.12 6.38 9.80
CA ASP A 436 16.23 5.27 10.13
C ASP A 436 14.84 5.62 9.59
N LEU A 437 14.37 4.88 8.57
CA LEU A 437 13.11 5.19 7.90
C LEU A 437 11.87 4.77 8.71
N VAL A 438 12.01 3.86 9.67
CA VAL A 438 10.92 3.49 10.58
C VAL A 438 10.66 4.61 11.57
N SER A 439 11.70 5.10 12.24
CA SER A 439 11.57 6.15 13.26
C SER A 439 11.61 7.58 12.71
N GLY A 440 12.14 7.75 11.50
CA GLY A 440 12.42 9.04 10.88
C GLY A 440 13.60 9.77 11.52
N LYS A 441 14.34 9.15 12.46
CA LYS A 441 15.51 9.79 13.10
C LYS A 441 16.66 9.92 12.10
N ILE A 442 17.34 11.05 12.19
CA ILE A 442 18.45 11.43 11.31
C ILE A 442 19.71 11.59 12.16
N PHE A 443 20.79 10.98 11.71
CA PHE A 443 22.08 10.99 12.38
C PHE A 443 23.17 11.43 11.41
N GLU A 444 24.15 12.17 11.89
CA GLU A 444 25.36 12.44 11.13
C GLU A 444 26.25 11.21 11.08
N ILE A 445 26.74 10.90 9.88
CA ILE A 445 27.73 9.83 9.69
C ILE A 445 29.10 10.39 10.12
N PRO A 446 29.82 9.73 11.04
CA PRO A 446 31.15 10.16 11.48
C PRO A 446 32.09 10.40 10.29
N LYS A 447 32.96 11.41 10.39
CA LYS A 447 33.76 11.85 9.23
C LYS A 447 34.77 10.78 8.79
N GLU A 448 35.27 10.03 9.74
CA GLU A 448 36.12 8.85 9.59
C GLU A 448 35.42 7.68 8.88
N ASN A 449 34.09 7.64 8.93
CA ASN A 449 33.27 6.58 8.34
C ASN A 449 32.92 6.85 6.88
N TRP A 450 33.43 7.91 6.24
CA TRP A 450 33.25 8.07 4.80
C TRP A 450 34.36 8.88 4.12
N LYS A 451 34.69 8.48 2.89
CA LYS A 451 35.68 9.17 2.05
C LYS A 451 35.22 9.22 0.59
N LYS A 452 35.54 10.33 -0.08
CA LYS A 452 35.35 10.48 -1.52
C LYS A 452 36.64 10.11 -2.25
N SER A 453 36.53 9.28 -3.29
CA SER A 453 37.63 8.90 -4.17
C SER A 453 37.17 9.06 -5.62
N GLY A 454 37.62 10.12 -6.30
CA GLY A 454 37.17 10.41 -7.67
C GLY A 454 35.65 10.62 -7.74
N SER A 455 34.97 9.78 -8.52
CA SER A 455 33.51 9.79 -8.71
C SER A 455 32.73 8.91 -7.74
N THR A 456 33.39 8.25 -6.77
CA THR A 456 32.74 7.38 -5.80
C THR A 456 32.91 7.90 -4.37
N CYS A 457 31.98 7.49 -3.51
CA CYS A 457 32.02 7.70 -2.07
C CYS A 457 31.95 6.34 -1.38
N THR A 458 32.94 6.04 -0.54
CA THR A 458 32.97 4.83 0.29
C THR A 458 32.51 5.22 1.68
N PHE A 459 31.49 4.53 2.18
CA PHE A 459 31.06 4.55 3.56
C PHE A 459 31.54 3.28 4.26
N SER A 460 32.04 3.40 5.49
CA SER A 460 32.57 2.32 6.31
C SER A 460 31.79 2.23 7.61
N HIS A 461 31.67 1.01 8.16
CA HIS A 461 30.98 0.76 9.44
C HIS A 461 29.56 1.31 9.50
N ILE A 462 28.81 1.24 8.39
CA ILE A 462 27.40 1.63 8.41
C ILE A 462 26.58 0.47 8.99
N PRO A 463 25.83 0.67 10.09
CA PRO A 463 24.95 -0.37 10.62
C PRO A 463 23.75 -0.55 9.68
N VAL A 464 23.61 -1.74 9.10
CA VAL A 464 22.51 -2.09 8.21
C VAL A 464 21.58 -3.06 8.93
N PRO A 465 20.38 -2.62 9.36
CA PRO A 465 19.41 -3.50 10.00
C PRO A 465 18.60 -4.29 8.97
N ASP A 466 17.65 -5.07 9.46
CA ASP A 466 16.68 -5.84 8.69
C ASP A 466 15.48 -4.98 8.24
N TYR A 467 15.71 -3.71 7.95
CA TYR A 467 14.72 -2.80 7.37
C TYR A 467 15.43 -1.63 6.68
N PRO A 468 14.75 -0.94 5.75
CA PRO A 468 15.41 0.08 4.95
C PRO A 468 15.92 1.24 5.80
N VAL A 469 17.19 1.56 5.61
CA VAL A 469 17.83 2.78 6.08
C VAL A 469 18.28 3.59 4.89
N LEU A 470 18.41 4.90 5.05
CA LEU A 470 18.73 5.82 3.97
C LEU A 470 20.03 6.56 4.25
N ILE A 471 20.89 6.65 3.23
CA ILE A 471 22.05 7.53 3.19
C ILE A 471 21.78 8.61 2.15
N ALA A 472 21.79 9.87 2.58
CA ALA A 472 21.59 11.01 1.70
C ALA A 472 22.43 12.19 2.14
N ASP A 473 22.58 13.18 1.27
CA ASP A 473 23.05 14.49 1.71
C ASP A 473 21.99 15.18 2.58
N LYS A 474 22.40 15.79 3.69
CA LYS A 474 21.52 16.53 4.61
C LYS A 474 20.63 17.55 3.89
N SER A 475 21.12 18.17 2.81
CA SER A 475 20.38 19.16 2.02
C SER A 475 19.15 18.61 1.29
N VAL A 476 19.04 17.29 1.14
CA VAL A 476 17.91 16.62 0.51
C VAL A 476 16.73 16.45 1.48
N LEU A 477 16.96 16.59 2.79
CA LEU A 477 15.98 16.24 3.83
C LEU A 477 15.42 17.48 4.54
N ARG A 478 14.12 17.44 4.88
CA ARG A 478 13.48 18.39 5.80
C ARG A 478 13.65 17.88 7.21
N ILE A 479 14.42 18.60 8.02
CA ILE A 479 14.74 18.18 9.39
C ILE A 479 14.00 19.08 10.39
N SER A 480 13.24 18.46 11.29
CA SER A 480 12.75 19.08 12.53
C SER A 480 13.66 18.66 13.69
N LYS A 481 14.11 19.63 14.48
CA LYS A 481 14.92 19.37 15.69
C LYS A 481 14.08 18.77 16.80
#